data_AF-A0A0G1K1A7-F1
#
_entry.id   AF-A0A0G1K1A7-F1
#
_cell.length_a   1.000
_cell.length_b   1.000
_cell.length_c   1.000
_cell.angle_alpha   90.00
_cell.angle_beta   90.00
_cell.angle_gamma   90.00
#
_symmetry.space_group_name_H-M   'P 1'
#
loop_
_entity.id
_entity.type
_entity.pdbx_description
1 polymer ?
#
loop_
_entity_poly.entity_id
_entity_poly.type
_entity_poly.pdbx_seq_one_letter_code
_entity_poly.pdbx_strand_id
1 'polypeptide(L)'
;MNLYYLGPAGSFTEEAAKNFIEEAMYIPCSSIEDTLAAVKTNPNSLCVVPVENSLEGTVLRTLDLILEKNLRVIAEIDLLISQNLLSKEKTLSAIQTVYSHQHAIAQCRVWLKKHLPNAEYKETSSTSYAAELVSKMPGAAAISSLHAADLYHLNVLGSHINNHAHNLTRFWLVTKMTHTALPIWTNRTPTKTSLYIVLKDKVGALRDLLETFAKNNVSLTFIESRPLASKPWCYGFFIDILVDASDPFARKMFAALKKEHLKAHLIGTYPQDRAYNKKSTIARNLKRIEHIFEKNRRSPLIRTILDEARNEWHNYQQTPRRVQRLLDTRFLLIPSIALNKYKSGDGLTDRLRERALLQKTRHSAILHLLYGELFKRSKQTQEKIIRLIKTKSILSEDILKLSLNDVRYYIDYIDTLIIQ
;
A
#
# COMPACT_ATOMS: atom_id res chain seq x y z
N MET A 1 7.79 -15.39 15.92
CA MET A 1 7.28 -15.74 14.58
C MET A 1 8.45 -15.77 13.61
N ASN A 2 8.49 -16.72 12.67
CA ASN A 2 9.59 -16.83 11.70
C ASN A 2 9.34 -15.92 10.50
N LEU A 3 10.38 -15.18 10.10
CA LEU A 3 10.38 -14.30 8.94
C LEU A 3 11.54 -14.68 8.02
N TYR A 4 11.23 -15.36 6.92
CA TYR A 4 12.20 -15.77 5.92
C TYR A 4 12.53 -14.61 4.97
N TYR A 5 13.77 -14.51 4.52
CA TYR A 5 14.17 -13.48 3.55
C TYR A 5 15.25 -14.00 2.60
N LEU A 6 15.37 -13.37 1.43
CA LEU A 6 16.48 -13.63 0.52
C LEU A 6 17.77 -13.09 1.14
N GLY A 7 18.61 -14.00 1.63
CA GLY A 7 19.84 -13.70 2.33
C GLY A 7 21.02 -13.33 1.41
N PRO A 8 22.24 -13.28 1.96
CA PRO A 8 22.60 -13.54 3.37
C PRO A 8 22.26 -12.37 4.31
N ALA A 9 22.60 -12.53 5.60
CA ALA A 9 22.47 -11.47 6.61
C ALA A 9 23.26 -10.21 6.19
N GLY A 10 22.75 -9.04 6.54
CA GLY A 10 23.22 -7.73 6.07
C GLY A 10 22.59 -7.29 4.74
N SER A 11 21.76 -8.12 4.09
CA SER A 11 21.13 -7.76 2.82
C SER A 11 20.07 -6.68 2.96
N PHE A 12 19.76 -5.98 1.85
CA PHE A 12 18.63 -5.06 1.80
C PHE A 12 17.28 -5.77 2.04
N THR A 13 17.17 -7.05 1.72
CA THR A 13 15.96 -7.84 2.03
C THR A 13 15.80 -8.05 3.52
N GLU A 14 16.90 -8.27 4.27
CA GLU A 14 16.85 -8.35 5.74
C GLU A 14 16.44 -7.00 6.34
N GLU A 15 16.99 -5.89 5.84
CA GLU A 15 16.60 -4.54 6.25
C GLU A 15 15.10 -4.29 6.02
N ALA A 16 14.58 -4.66 4.85
CA ALA A 16 13.14 -4.60 4.57
C ALA A 16 12.33 -5.48 5.53
N ALA A 17 12.82 -6.68 5.86
CA ALA A 17 12.21 -7.57 6.84
C ALA A 17 12.11 -6.94 8.23
N LYS A 18 13.18 -6.30 8.71
CA LYS A 18 13.19 -5.57 9.98
C LYS A 18 12.21 -4.41 10.00
N ASN A 19 12.10 -3.69 8.88
CA ASN A 19 11.14 -2.59 8.75
C ASN A 19 9.69 -3.08 8.72
N PHE A 20 9.44 -4.31 8.25
CA PHE A 20 8.11 -4.91 8.32
C PHE A 20 7.74 -5.33 9.74
N ILE A 21 8.62 -6.05 10.42
CA ILE A 21 8.35 -6.66 11.72
C ILE A 21 9.64 -6.62 12.53
N GLU A 22 9.73 -5.69 13.48
CA GLU A 22 10.92 -5.48 14.32
C GLU A 22 11.26 -6.71 15.18
N GLU A 23 10.24 -7.31 15.81
CA GLU A 23 10.38 -8.47 16.69
C GLU A 23 10.04 -9.79 15.97
N ALA A 24 10.96 -10.28 15.13
CA ALA A 24 10.85 -11.56 14.45
C ALA A 24 12.12 -12.41 14.57
N MET A 25 11.99 -13.72 14.35
CA MET A 25 13.13 -14.60 14.11
C MET A 25 13.44 -14.55 12.61
N TYR A 26 14.47 -13.79 12.24
CA TYR A 26 14.90 -13.62 10.85
C TYR A 26 15.69 -14.84 10.37
N ILE A 27 15.25 -15.46 9.29
CA ILE A 27 15.89 -16.68 8.75
C ILE A 27 16.32 -16.42 7.30
N PRO A 28 17.63 -16.34 7.01
CA PRO A 28 18.11 -16.17 5.64
C PRO A 28 17.86 -17.42 4.81
N CYS A 29 17.53 -17.23 3.54
CA CYS A 29 17.48 -18.29 2.53
C CYS A 29 18.41 -17.96 1.36
N SER A 30 18.84 -19.01 0.65
CA SER A 30 19.77 -18.91 -0.48
C SER A 30 19.15 -18.37 -1.76
N SER A 31 17.84 -18.50 -1.95
CA SER A 31 17.14 -18.13 -3.17
C SER A 31 15.70 -17.69 -2.92
N ILE A 32 15.09 -17.02 -3.90
CA ILE A 32 13.67 -16.62 -3.85
C ILE A 32 12.77 -17.87 -3.77
N GLU A 33 13.16 -18.94 -4.47
CA GLU A 33 12.52 -20.24 -4.42
C GLU A 33 12.47 -20.80 -3.00
N ASP A 34 13.60 -20.80 -2.31
CA ASP A 34 13.73 -21.31 -0.95
C ASP A 34 12.93 -20.44 0.02
N THR A 35 13.03 -19.11 -0.10
CA THR A 35 12.27 -18.16 0.72
C THR A 35 10.76 -18.40 0.61
N LEU A 36 10.22 -18.50 -0.61
CA LEU A 36 8.78 -18.70 -0.83
C LEU A 36 8.35 -20.15 -0.53
N ALA A 37 9.23 -21.13 -0.71
CA ALA A 37 8.98 -22.52 -0.32
C ALA A 37 8.88 -22.67 1.20
N ALA A 38 9.74 -21.99 1.96
CA ALA A 38 9.75 -22.02 3.42
C ALA A 38 8.42 -21.54 4.03
N VAL A 39 7.80 -20.52 3.44
CA VAL A 39 6.47 -20.03 3.86
C VAL A 39 5.35 -21.00 3.47
N LYS A 40 5.49 -21.66 2.32
CA LYS A 40 4.53 -22.69 1.91
C LYS A 40 4.56 -23.90 2.86
N THR A 41 5.74 -24.32 3.32
CA THR A 41 5.92 -25.46 4.24
C THR A 41 5.63 -25.11 5.70
N ASN A 42 5.80 -23.85 6.08
CA ASN A 42 5.49 -23.35 7.42
C ASN A 42 4.37 -22.28 7.33
N PRO A 43 3.08 -22.66 7.28
CA PRO A 43 2.00 -21.72 7.04
C PRO A 43 1.85 -20.60 8.07
N ASN A 44 2.41 -20.79 9.28
CA ASN A 44 2.41 -19.80 10.36
C ASN A 44 3.60 -18.81 10.31
N SER A 45 4.33 -18.78 9.20
CA SER A 45 5.48 -17.90 8.98
C SER A 45 5.22 -16.88 7.88
N LEU A 46 6.17 -15.98 7.71
CA LEU A 46 6.15 -14.93 6.71
C LEU A 46 7.45 -14.92 5.92
N CYS A 47 7.42 -14.28 4.76
CA CYS A 47 8.66 -13.95 4.08
C CYS A 47 8.62 -12.59 3.40
N VAL A 48 9.81 -12.07 3.16
CA VAL A 48 10.04 -10.83 2.41
C VAL A 48 10.79 -11.14 1.14
N VAL A 49 10.25 -10.66 0.02
CA VAL A 49 10.81 -10.87 -1.32
C VAL A 49 10.79 -9.58 -2.13
N PRO A 50 11.85 -9.30 -2.92
CA PRO A 50 11.86 -8.16 -3.82
C PRO A 50 10.91 -8.41 -5.00
N VAL A 51 10.24 -7.37 -5.46
CA VAL A 51 9.23 -7.44 -6.52
C VAL A 51 9.62 -6.56 -7.70
N GLU A 52 10.19 -5.40 -7.43
CA GLU A 52 10.56 -4.43 -8.45
C GLU A 52 11.65 -3.53 -7.92
N ASN A 53 12.63 -3.21 -8.77
CA ASN A 53 13.61 -2.16 -8.52
C ASN A 53 13.41 -1.04 -9.55
N SER A 54 13.51 0.21 -9.10
CA SER A 54 13.29 1.40 -9.94
C SER A 54 14.27 1.58 -11.10
N LEU A 55 15.42 0.90 -11.06
CA LEU A 55 16.46 0.95 -12.10
C LEU A 55 16.56 -0.36 -12.89
N GLU A 56 16.38 -1.50 -12.22
CA GLU A 56 16.57 -2.85 -12.80
C GLU A 56 15.25 -3.51 -13.24
N GLY A 57 14.11 -2.93 -12.90
CA GLY A 57 12.78 -3.40 -13.28
C GLY A 57 12.23 -4.51 -12.37
N THR A 58 11.28 -5.26 -12.91
CA THR A 58 10.51 -6.29 -12.17
C THR A 58 11.32 -7.55 -11.89
N VAL A 59 11.23 -8.06 -10.66
CA VAL A 59 11.74 -9.39 -10.29
C VAL A 59 10.71 -10.45 -10.70
N LEU A 60 10.70 -10.81 -11.98
CA LEU A 60 9.71 -11.71 -12.59
C LEU A 60 9.58 -13.04 -11.86
N ARG A 61 10.70 -13.57 -11.34
CA ARG A 61 10.71 -14.85 -10.62
C ARG A 61 9.87 -14.83 -9.35
N THR A 62 9.87 -13.72 -8.62
CA THR A 62 9.00 -13.53 -7.44
C THR A 62 7.54 -13.64 -7.84
N LEU A 63 7.14 -12.96 -8.92
CA LEU A 63 5.76 -12.97 -9.41
C LEU A 63 5.30 -14.39 -9.77
N ASP A 64 6.10 -15.09 -10.58
CA ASP A 64 5.77 -16.46 -11.02
C ASP A 64 5.61 -17.42 -9.81
N LEU A 65 6.53 -17.35 -8.84
CA LEU A 65 6.51 -18.21 -7.66
C LEU A 65 5.34 -17.91 -6.71
N ILE A 66 4.91 -16.65 -6.58
CA ILE A 66 3.71 -16.29 -5.80
C ILE A 66 2.49 -17.04 -6.34
N LEU A 67 2.31 -17.07 -7.66
CA LEU A 67 1.21 -17.78 -8.32
C LEU A 67 1.33 -19.29 -8.17
N GLU A 68 2.48 -19.87 -8.51
CA GLU A 68 2.72 -21.32 -8.44
C GLU A 68 2.49 -21.87 -7.03
N LYS A 69 2.87 -21.12 -6.00
CA LYS A 69 2.74 -21.53 -4.60
C LYS A 69 1.40 -21.11 -3.97
N ASN A 70 0.56 -20.36 -4.69
CA ASN A 70 -0.71 -19.81 -4.22
C ASN A 70 -0.53 -19.07 -2.89
N LEU A 71 0.43 -18.15 -2.88
CA LEU A 71 0.77 -17.30 -1.73
C LEU A 71 0.03 -15.97 -1.82
N ARG A 72 -0.08 -15.28 -0.68
CA ARG A 72 -0.78 -14.00 -0.56
C ARG A 72 0.16 -12.89 -0.13
N VAL A 73 -0.03 -11.71 -0.73
CA VAL A 73 0.65 -10.49 -0.32
C VAL A 73 -0.21 -9.76 0.69
N ILE A 74 0.41 -9.34 1.80
CA ILE A 74 -0.29 -8.73 2.94
C ILE A 74 0.25 -7.35 3.31
N ALA A 75 1.45 -7.00 2.83
CA ALA A 75 2.01 -5.66 2.93
C ALA A 75 3.07 -5.48 1.85
N GLU A 76 3.42 -4.23 1.59
CA GLU A 76 4.57 -3.85 0.77
C GLU A 76 5.45 -2.85 1.54
N ILE A 77 6.69 -2.67 1.10
CA ILE A 77 7.57 -1.58 1.53
C ILE A 77 8.44 -1.12 0.37
N ASP A 78 8.64 0.18 0.23
CA ASP A 78 9.59 0.76 -0.73
C ASP A 78 10.86 1.20 0.02
N LEU A 79 11.92 0.40 -0.10
CA LEU A 79 13.19 0.65 0.56
C LEU A 79 14.12 1.47 -0.34
N LEU A 80 14.71 2.54 0.20
CA LEU A 80 15.74 3.31 -0.48
C LEU A 80 17.07 2.55 -0.43
N ILE A 81 17.54 2.11 -1.59
CA ILE A 81 18.80 1.39 -1.74
C ILE A 81 19.93 2.41 -1.73
N SER A 82 20.56 2.53 -0.56
CA SER A 82 21.78 3.32 -0.39
C SER A 82 22.99 2.39 -0.38
N GLN A 83 23.88 2.58 -1.34
CA GLN A 83 25.14 1.85 -1.40
C GLN A 83 26.26 2.66 -0.75
N ASN A 84 27.06 1.99 0.07
CA ASN A 84 28.11 2.62 0.86
C ASN A 84 29.40 1.81 0.69
N LEU A 85 30.54 2.50 0.74
CA LEU A 85 31.85 1.86 0.76
C LEU A 85 32.21 1.50 2.21
N LEU A 86 32.40 0.21 2.46
CA LEU A 86 32.63 -0.36 3.79
C LEU A 86 33.98 -1.05 3.85
N SER A 87 34.74 -0.91 4.94
CA SER A 87 36.02 -1.62 5.12
C SER A 87 36.42 -1.72 6.59
N LYS A 88 37.32 -2.65 6.94
CA LYS A 88 38.04 -2.62 8.22
C LYS A 88 39.11 -1.52 8.27
N GLU A 89 39.57 -1.07 7.10
CA GLU A 89 40.50 0.04 7.00
C GLU A 89 39.86 1.35 7.43
N LYS A 90 40.68 2.30 7.86
CA LYS A 90 40.23 3.64 8.30
C LYS A 90 40.32 4.70 7.22
N THR A 91 41.05 4.42 6.12
CA THR A 91 41.34 5.41 5.08
C THR A 91 41.16 4.81 3.69
N LEU A 92 40.75 5.63 2.73
CA LEU A 92 40.57 5.21 1.34
C LEU A 92 41.89 4.79 0.68
N SER A 93 43.01 5.40 1.06
CA SER A 93 44.34 5.08 0.51
C SER A 93 44.81 3.66 0.81
N ALA A 94 44.26 3.02 1.84
CA ALA A 94 44.57 1.63 2.18
C ALA A 94 43.82 0.61 1.32
N ILE A 95 42.84 1.04 0.51
CA ILE A 95 41.99 0.14 -0.27
C ILE A 95 42.64 -0.20 -1.62
N GLN A 96 42.84 -1.50 -1.84
CA GLN A 96 43.41 -2.07 -3.07
C GLN A 96 42.35 -2.77 -3.93
N THR A 97 41.34 -3.38 -3.31
CA THR A 97 40.29 -4.12 -4.02
C THR A 97 38.92 -3.81 -3.46
N VAL A 98 37.94 -3.61 -4.34
CA VAL A 98 36.53 -3.39 -4.01
C VAL A 98 35.70 -4.60 -4.45
N TYR A 99 34.95 -5.16 -3.52
CA TYR A 99 34.07 -6.31 -3.72
C TYR A 99 32.59 -5.91 -3.69
N SER A 100 31.78 -6.40 -4.61
CA SER A 100 30.32 -6.33 -4.50
C SER A 100 29.62 -7.13 -5.61
N HIS A 101 28.29 -7.14 -5.60
CA HIS A 101 27.52 -7.58 -6.74
C HIS A 101 27.76 -6.68 -7.96
N GLN A 102 27.79 -7.25 -9.17
CA GLN A 102 28.05 -6.53 -10.42
C GLN A 102 27.20 -5.26 -10.60
N HIS A 103 25.91 -5.32 -10.24
CA HIS A 103 25.01 -4.16 -10.33
C HIS A 103 25.40 -3.04 -9.36
N ALA A 104 25.84 -3.37 -8.14
CA ALA A 104 26.27 -2.38 -7.17
C ALA A 104 27.58 -1.70 -7.58
N ILE A 105 28.53 -2.47 -8.13
CA ILE A 105 29.76 -1.90 -8.71
C ILE A 105 29.39 -0.95 -9.85
N ALA A 106 28.54 -1.39 -10.78
CA ALA A 106 28.07 -0.57 -11.91
C ALA A 106 27.42 0.75 -11.43
N GLN A 107 26.54 0.66 -10.43
CA GLN A 107 25.84 1.80 -9.83
C GLN A 107 26.75 2.75 -9.06
N CYS A 108 27.98 2.36 -8.69
CA CYS A 108 28.92 3.21 -7.96
C CYS A 108 30.15 3.64 -8.78
N ARG A 109 30.24 3.28 -10.07
CA ARG A 109 31.47 3.47 -10.86
C ARG A 109 31.96 4.91 -10.92
N VAL A 110 31.07 5.91 -10.93
CA VAL A 110 31.47 7.32 -11.00
C VAL A 110 32.23 7.72 -9.73
N TRP A 111 31.69 7.35 -8.56
CA TRP A 111 32.33 7.63 -7.29
C TRP A 111 33.65 6.85 -7.13
N LEU A 112 33.65 5.57 -7.51
CA LEU A 112 34.84 4.71 -7.43
C LEU A 112 35.98 5.24 -8.30
N LYS A 113 35.73 5.62 -9.56
CA LYS A 113 36.77 6.18 -10.44
C LYS A 113 37.38 7.47 -9.89
N LYS A 114 36.59 8.28 -9.18
CA LYS A 114 37.06 9.55 -8.60
C LYS A 114 37.91 9.35 -7.35
N HIS A 115 37.56 8.41 -6.48
CA HIS A 115 38.17 8.28 -5.14
C HIS A 115 39.11 7.09 -5.01
N LEU A 116 38.93 6.05 -5.82
CA LEU A 116 39.73 4.82 -5.85
C LEU A 116 40.09 4.44 -7.30
N PRO A 117 40.82 5.31 -8.04
CA PRO A 117 41.12 5.11 -9.45
C PRO A 117 41.96 3.86 -9.73
N ASN A 118 42.75 3.42 -8.75
CA ASN A 118 43.69 2.30 -8.88
C ASN A 118 43.18 1.00 -8.23
N ALA A 119 41.97 1.00 -7.64
CA ALA A 119 41.46 -0.20 -6.98
C ALA A 119 40.92 -1.21 -8.01
N GLU A 120 41.23 -2.48 -7.79
CA GLU A 120 40.62 -3.58 -8.55
C GLU A 120 39.16 -3.80 -8.14
N TYR A 121 38.32 -4.25 -9.06
CA TYR A 121 36.93 -4.59 -8.78
C TYR A 121 36.74 -6.11 -8.89
N LYS A 122 36.17 -6.72 -7.85
CA LYS A 122 35.87 -8.17 -7.84
C LYS A 122 34.39 -8.41 -7.56
N GLU A 123 33.77 -9.20 -8.42
CA GLU A 123 32.35 -9.49 -8.31
C GLU A 123 32.09 -10.60 -7.28
N THR A 124 30.99 -10.44 -6.55
CA THR A 124 30.49 -11.39 -5.57
C THR A 124 29.03 -11.74 -5.85
N SER A 125 28.54 -12.81 -5.23
CA SER A 125 27.15 -13.26 -5.36
C SER A 125 26.14 -12.24 -4.79
N SER A 126 26.51 -11.45 -3.79
CA SER A 126 25.67 -10.40 -3.22
C SER A 126 26.49 -9.29 -2.56
N THR A 127 25.84 -8.14 -2.32
CA THR A 127 26.44 -7.00 -1.61
C THR A 127 26.73 -7.31 -0.14
N SER A 128 25.85 -8.10 0.50
CA SER A 128 26.04 -8.50 1.90
C SER A 128 27.14 -9.56 2.06
N TYR A 129 27.25 -10.50 1.12
CA TYR A 129 28.39 -11.43 1.11
C TYR A 129 29.72 -10.70 0.92
N ALA A 130 29.76 -9.65 0.08
CA ALA A 130 30.97 -8.82 -0.02
C ALA A 130 31.34 -8.16 1.31
N ALA A 131 30.35 -7.63 2.07
CA ALA A 131 30.60 -7.06 3.39
C ALA A 131 31.15 -8.09 4.37
N GLU A 132 30.57 -9.29 4.42
CA GLU A 132 31.12 -10.38 5.23
C GLU A 132 32.56 -10.71 4.84
N LEU A 133 32.82 -10.84 3.54
CA LEU A 133 34.12 -11.22 3.01
C LEU A 133 35.19 -10.21 3.41
N VAL A 134 34.95 -8.91 3.19
CA VAL A 134 35.94 -7.86 3.50
C VAL A 134 36.13 -7.63 4.99
N SER A 135 35.20 -8.08 5.85
CA SER A 135 35.39 -8.04 7.30
C SER A 135 36.58 -8.89 7.79
N LYS A 136 37.04 -9.84 6.94
CA LYS A 136 38.12 -10.78 7.20
C LYS A 136 39.34 -10.53 6.29
N MET A 137 39.32 -9.51 5.43
CA MET A 137 40.37 -9.24 4.43
C MET A 137 40.93 -7.82 4.56
N PRO A 138 42.20 -7.66 4.99
CA PRO A 138 42.88 -6.36 4.99
C PRO A 138 42.98 -5.75 3.59
N GLY A 139 43.00 -4.42 3.52
CA GLY A 139 43.14 -3.68 2.24
C GLY A 139 41.96 -3.83 1.27
N ALA A 140 40.87 -4.49 1.68
CA ALA A 140 39.67 -4.67 0.86
C ALA A 140 38.51 -3.80 1.34
N ALA A 141 37.67 -3.36 0.41
CA ALA A 141 36.42 -2.68 0.69
C ALA A 141 35.24 -3.38 0.01
N ALA A 142 34.04 -3.23 0.57
CA ALA A 142 32.81 -3.72 -0.01
C ALA A 142 31.86 -2.57 -0.33
N ILE A 143 31.05 -2.72 -1.38
CA ILE A 143 29.88 -1.87 -1.60
C ILE A 143 28.67 -2.58 -1.01
N SER A 144 28.06 -2.03 0.03
CA SER A 144 26.90 -2.66 0.71
C SER A 144 26.01 -1.67 1.48
N SER A 145 25.00 -2.21 2.17
CA SER A 145 24.07 -1.47 3.03
C SER A 145 24.75 -1.00 4.33
N LEU A 146 24.21 0.01 4.98
CA LEU A 146 24.67 0.41 6.33
C LEU A 146 24.39 -0.69 7.36
N HIS A 147 23.28 -1.42 7.20
CA HIS A 147 22.96 -2.58 8.03
C HIS A 147 24.08 -3.64 8.01
N ALA A 148 24.69 -3.89 6.84
CA ALA A 148 25.85 -4.78 6.76
C ALA A 148 27.10 -4.20 7.45
N ALA A 149 27.27 -2.88 7.45
CA ALA A 149 28.37 -2.22 8.15
C ALA A 149 28.30 -2.47 9.65
N ASP A 150 27.11 -2.28 10.23
CA ASP A 150 26.85 -2.51 11.65
C ASP A 150 27.04 -3.99 12.01
N LEU A 151 26.44 -4.89 11.22
CA LEU A 151 26.50 -6.34 11.45
C LEU A 151 27.93 -6.90 11.43
N TYR A 152 28.76 -6.45 10.49
CA TYR A 152 30.13 -6.94 10.31
C TYR A 152 31.21 -6.03 10.92
N HIS A 153 30.79 -5.02 11.68
CA HIS A 153 31.67 -4.03 12.34
C HIS A 153 32.67 -3.39 11.36
N LEU A 154 32.19 -2.86 10.24
CA LEU A 154 32.98 -2.20 9.21
C LEU A 154 32.86 -0.67 9.33
N ASN A 155 33.94 0.04 9.03
CA ASN A 155 33.92 1.49 8.89
C ASN A 155 33.23 1.88 7.58
N VAL A 156 32.45 2.96 7.61
CA VAL A 156 31.88 3.58 6.42
C VAL A 156 32.88 4.60 5.89
N LEU A 157 33.57 4.25 4.81
CA LEU A 157 34.57 5.13 4.15
C LEU A 157 33.95 6.08 3.12
N GLY A 158 32.73 5.77 2.66
CA GLY A 158 31.94 6.62 1.78
C GLY A 158 30.46 6.26 1.90
N SER A 159 29.62 7.24 2.19
CA SER A 159 28.16 7.06 2.28
C SER A 159 27.47 7.46 0.98
N HIS A 160 26.37 6.78 0.65
CA HIS A 160 25.51 7.11 -0.50
C HIS A 160 26.28 7.28 -1.84
N ILE A 161 27.13 6.31 -2.17
CA ILE A 161 28.06 6.39 -3.30
C ILE A 161 27.44 5.95 -4.65
N ASN A 162 26.18 5.52 -4.65
CA ASN A 162 25.44 5.17 -5.86
C ASN A 162 25.13 6.40 -6.72
N ASN A 163 25.17 6.23 -8.05
CA ASN A 163 25.01 7.28 -9.05
C ASN A 163 23.63 7.97 -8.98
N HIS A 164 22.59 7.23 -8.60
CA HIS A 164 21.21 7.71 -8.55
C HIS A 164 20.69 7.77 -7.12
N ALA A 165 20.41 8.97 -6.62
CA ALA A 165 19.93 9.19 -5.25
C ALA A 165 18.54 8.60 -4.96
N HIS A 166 17.80 8.19 -5.99
CA HIS A 166 16.42 7.68 -5.88
C HIS A 166 16.32 6.23 -6.37
N ASN A 167 17.24 5.35 -5.96
CA ASN A 167 17.14 3.92 -6.21
C ASN A 167 16.21 3.26 -5.16
N LEU A 168 15.00 2.87 -5.55
CA LEU A 168 14.03 2.20 -4.70
C LEU A 168 13.88 0.73 -5.11
N THR A 169 13.86 -0.15 -4.12
CA THR A 169 13.38 -1.53 -4.29
C THR A 169 12.09 -1.71 -3.51
N ARG A 170 11.06 -2.17 -4.20
CA ARG A 170 9.79 -2.58 -3.62
C ARG A 170 9.85 -4.03 -3.19
N PHE A 171 9.48 -4.29 -1.94
CA PHE A 171 9.39 -5.62 -1.36
C PHE A 171 7.96 -5.94 -0.96
N TRP A 172 7.58 -7.22 -1.08
CA TRP A 172 6.33 -7.74 -0.55
C TRP A 172 6.56 -8.56 0.71
N LEU A 173 5.67 -8.39 1.68
CA LEU A 173 5.48 -9.31 2.78
C LEU A 173 4.43 -10.35 2.37
N VAL A 174 4.82 -11.61 2.40
CA VAL A 174 4.08 -12.73 1.82
C VAL A 174 3.78 -13.78 2.87
N THR A 175 2.59 -14.36 2.78
CA THR A 175 2.13 -15.42 3.68
C THR A 175 1.34 -16.51 2.95
N LYS A 176 1.25 -17.69 3.58
CA LYS A 176 0.27 -18.72 3.22
C LYS A 176 -1.00 -18.65 4.07
N MET A 177 -0.99 -17.87 5.15
CA MET A 177 -2.13 -17.72 6.05
C MET A 177 -3.39 -17.27 5.30
N THR A 178 -4.51 -17.92 5.61
CA THR A 178 -5.83 -17.58 5.07
C THR A 178 -6.50 -16.44 5.83
N HIS A 179 -6.11 -16.23 7.11
CA HIS A 179 -6.60 -15.17 7.98
C HIS A 179 -5.69 -13.93 7.87
N THR A 180 -6.29 -12.79 7.52
CA THR A 180 -5.63 -11.55 7.10
C THR A 180 -5.14 -10.65 8.24
N ALA A 181 -5.26 -11.06 9.49
CA ALA A 181 -4.96 -10.19 10.63
C ALA A 181 -3.60 -10.50 11.24
N LEU A 182 -2.52 -9.97 10.65
CA LEU A 182 -1.30 -9.77 11.41
C LEU A 182 -1.39 -8.45 12.17
N PRO A 183 -1.32 -8.44 13.51
CA PRO A 183 -1.63 -7.28 14.36
C PRO A 183 -0.83 -6.01 14.03
N ILE A 184 0.34 -6.16 13.42
CA ILE A 184 1.34 -5.10 13.25
C ILE A 184 0.99 -4.18 12.07
N TRP A 185 0.29 -4.69 11.04
CA TRP A 185 -0.08 -3.93 9.83
C TRP A 185 -1.58 -3.64 9.71
N THR A 186 -2.42 -4.25 10.55
CA THR A 186 -3.89 -4.08 10.57
C THR A 186 -4.36 -2.67 10.93
N ASN A 187 -3.48 -1.80 11.46
CA ASN A 187 -3.83 -0.43 11.81
C ASN A 187 -3.81 0.54 10.61
N ARG A 188 -3.33 0.11 9.45
CA ARG A 188 -3.37 0.91 8.22
C ARG A 188 -4.50 0.45 7.32
N THR A 189 -5.28 1.39 6.80
CA THR A 189 -6.36 1.10 5.86
C THR A 189 -5.80 0.51 4.56
N PRO A 190 -6.27 -0.66 4.11
CA PRO A 190 -5.89 -1.20 2.81
C PRO A 190 -6.29 -0.22 1.70
N THR A 191 -5.38 0.00 0.76
CA THR A 191 -5.57 0.97 -0.33
C THR A 191 -5.10 0.45 -1.67
N LYS A 192 -4.44 -0.71 -1.69
CA LYS A 192 -3.93 -1.36 -2.89
C LYS A 192 -4.37 -2.82 -2.93
N THR A 193 -4.71 -3.29 -4.12
CA THR A 193 -5.02 -4.69 -4.41
C THR A 193 -4.15 -5.16 -5.56
N SER A 194 -3.48 -6.31 -5.39
CA SER A 194 -2.74 -6.99 -6.45
C SER A 194 -3.56 -8.13 -7.03
N LEU A 195 -3.60 -8.20 -8.36
CA LEU A 195 -4.34 -9.19 -9.14
C LEU A 195 -3.41 -9.88 -10.14
N TYR A 196 -3.73 -11.12 -10.48
CA TYR A 196 -3.25 -11.76 -11.70
C TYR A 196 -4.44 -12.13 -12.57
N ILE A 197 -4.48 -11.63 -13.80
CA ILE A 197 -5.61 -11.81 -14.71
C ILE A 197 -5.12 -12.40 -16.02
N VAL A 198 -5.60 -13.59 -16.36
CA VAL A 198 -5.40 -14.18 -17.69
C VAL A 198 -6.42 -13.61 -18.66
N LEU A 199 -5.92 -13.02 -19.74
CA LEU A 199 -6.76 -12.48 -20.81
C LEU A 199 -7.00 -13.52 -21.89
N LYS A 200 -8.18 -13.45 -22.51
CA LYS A 200 -8.42 -14.18 -23.77
C LYS A 200 -7.59 -13.50 -24.86
N ASP A 201 -6.96 -14.32 -25.70
CA ASP A 201 -6.24 -13.82 -26.86
C ASP A 201 -7.25 -13.30 -27.91
N LYS A 202 -7.49 -11.99 -27.87
CA LYS A 202 -8.35 -11.26 -28.81
C LYS A 202 -7.87 -9.82 -28.94
N VAL A 203 -8.15 -9.20 -30.08
CA VAL A 203 -7.90 -7.77 -30.32
C VAL A 203 -8.58 -6.94 -29.22
N GLY A 204 -7.82 -6.03 -28.62
CA GLY A 204 -8.32 -5.10 -27.60
C GLY A 204 -8.51 -5.71 -26.20
N ALA A 205 -8.12 -6.96 -25.94
CA ALA A 205 -8.33 -7.59 -24.63
C ALA A 205 -7.75 -6.79 -23.45
N LEU A 206 -6.52 -6.29 -23.58
CA LEU A 206 -5.90 -5.47 -22.55
C LEU A 206 -6.60 -4.10 -22.42
N ARG A 207 -7.01 -3.49 -23.54
CA ARG A 207 -7.77 -2.23 -23.53
C ARG A 207 -9.07 -2.39 -22.75
N ASP A 208 -9.84 -3.44 -23.01
CA ASP A 208 -11.11 -3.72 -22.33
C ASP A 208 -10.92 -3.87 -20.81
N LEU A 209 -9.83 -4.55 -20.39
CA LEU A 209 -9.47 -4.68 -18.98
C LEU A 209 -9.16 -3.30 -18.35
N LEU A 210 -8.31 -2.50 -19.00
CA LEU A 210 -7.96 -1.17 -18.52
C LEU A 210 -9.16 -0.21 -18.48
N GLU A 211 -10.04 -0.31 -19.47
CA GLU A 211 -11.29 0.46 -19.54
C GLU A 211 -12.23 0.11 -18.39
N THR A 212 -12.24 -1.17 -17.96
CA THR A 212 -13.00 -1.61 -16.78
C THR A 212 -12.55 -0.89 -15.50
N PHE A 213 -11.24 -0.76 -15.28
CA PHE A 213 -10.72 0.01 -14.13
C PHE A 213 -11.02 1.50 -14.26
N ALA A 214 -10.83 2.07 -15.45
CA ALA A 214 -11.09 3.49 -15.70
C ALA A 214 -12.56 3.89 -15.47
N LYS A 215 -13.52 3.10 -15.97
CA LYS A 215 -14.97 3.31 -15.75
C LYS A 215 -15.37 3.28 -14.29
N ASN A 216 -14.61 2.57 -13.45
CA ASN A 216 -14.81 2.50 -12.00
C ASN A 216 -13.97 3.53 -11.22
N ASN A 217 -13.28 4.45 -11.90
CA ASN A 217 -12.38 5.43 -11.30
C ASN A 217 -11.28 4.79 -10.41
N VAL A 218 -10.76 3.64 -10.86
CA VAL A 218 -9.68 2.91 -10.18
C VAL A 218 -8.37 3.13 -10.95
N SER A 219 -7.35 3.61 -10.24
CA SER A 219 -6.02 3.83 -10.82
C SER A 219 -5.19 2.56 -10.74
N LEU A 220 -4.33 2.34 -11.73
CA LEU A 220 -3.28 1.33 -11.68
C LEU A 220 -1.98 1.94 -11.17
N THR A 221 -1.13 1.12 -10.54
CA THR A 221 0.24 1.50 -10.14
C THR A 221 1.30 0.54 -10.66
N PHE A 222 0.91 -0.64 -11.14
CA PHE A 222 1.82 -1.63 -11.68
C PHE A 222 1.06 -2.48 -12.71
N ILE A 223 1.73 -2.82 -13.81
CA ILE A 223 1.25 -3.80 -14.77
C ILE A 223 2.44 -4.54 -15.39
N GLU A 224 2.41 -5.87 -15.33
CA GLU A 224 3.47 -6.72 -15.87
C GLU A 224 2.85 -7.93 -16.58
N SER A 225 3.31 -8.23 -17.80
CA SER A 225 2.80 -9.37 -18.58
C SER A 225 3.64 -10.61 -18.37
N ARG A 226 3.01 -11.78 -18.25
CA ARG A 226 3.66 -13.10 -18.17
C ARG A 226 3.07 -14.06 -19.20
N PRO A 227 3.90 -14.78 -19.98
CA PRO A 227 3.40 -15.82 -20.86
C PRO A 227 2.82 -16.98 -20.03
N LEU A 228 1.72 -17.59 -20.49
CA LEU A 228 1.18 -18.78 -19.85
C LEU A 228 1.98 -20.02 -20.24
N ALA A 229 2.58 -20.69 -19.26
CA ALA A 229 3.25 -21.97 -19.48
C ALA A 229 2.31 -23.03 -20.10
N SER A 230 1.03 -23.00 -19.75
CA SER A 230 0.03 -23.96 -20.26
C SER A 230 -0.42 -23.69 -21.70
N LYS A 231 -0.17 -22.50 -22.25
CA LYS A 231 -0.64 -22.13 -23.59
C LYS A 231 0.28 -21.06 -24.21
N PRO A 232 1.07 -21.41 -25.23
CA PRO A 232 1.94 -20.46 -25.93
C PRO A 232 1.19 -19.23 -26.42
N TRP A 233 1.84 -18.06 -26.37
CA TRP A 233 1.34 -16.77 -26.86
C TRP A 233 0.06 -16.25 -26.20
N CYS A 234 -0.41 -16.92 -25.15
CA CYS A 234 -1.40 -16.37 -24.24
C CYS A 234 -0.69 -15.72 -23.05
N TYR A 235 -1.26 -14.62 -22.54
CA TYR A 235 -0.64 -13.82 -21.50
C TYR A 235 -1.57 -13.64 -20.30
N GLY A 236 -0.97 -13.68 -19.11
CA GLY A 236 -1.56 -13.18 -17.89
C GLY A 236 -0.88 -11.89 -17.46
N PHE A 237 -1.59 -11.07 -16.70
CA PHE A 237 -1.12 -9.76 -16.28
C PHE A 237 -1.16 -9.68 -14.77
N PHE A 238 -0.02 -9.39 -14.15
CA PHE A 238 0.03 -8.88 -12.79
C PHE A 238 -0.34 -7.42 -12.81
N ILE A 239 -1.27 -7.01 -11.95
CA ILE A 239 -1.77 -5.64 -11.91
C ILE A 239 -1.95 -5.23 -10.46
N ASP A 240 -1.38 -4.07 -10.11
CA ASP A 240 -1.73 -3.40 -8.85
C ASP A 240 -2.68 -2.26 -9.12
N ILE A 241 -3.78 -2.25 -8.39
CA ILE A 241 -4.82 -1.23 -8.45
C ILE A 241 -4.99 -0.55 -7.10
N LEU A 242 -5.30 0.74 -7.12
CA LEU A 242 -5.52 1.56 -5.91
C LEU A 242 -6.98 1.54 -5.48
N VAL A 243 -7.40 0.36 -5.01
CA VAL A 243 -8.70 0.14 -4.39
C VAL A 243 -8.57 -1.03 -3.44
N ASP A 244 -9.35 -1.03 -2.38
CA ASP A 244 -9.52 -2.19 -1.50
C ASP A 244 -10.54 -3.15 -2.14
N ALA A 245 -10.23 -4.44 -2.18
CA ALA A 245 -11.13 -5.47 -2.67
C ALA A 245 -12.50 -5.51 -1.96
N SER A 246 -12.57 -5.00 -0.72
CA SER A 246 -13.80 -4.92 0.07
C SER A 246 -14.65 -3.67 -0.23
N ASP A 247 -14.13 -2.72 -1.02
CA ASP A 247 -14.83 -1.49 -1.38
C ASP A 247 -16.20 -1.82 -2.01
N PRO A 248 -17.33 -1.35 -1.42
CA PRO A 248 -18.67 -1.67 -1.89
C PRO A 248 -18.94 -1.37 -3.37
N PHE A 249 -18.34 -0.32 -3.92
CA PHE A 249 -18.51 0.08 -5.32
C PHE A 249 -17.59 -0.69 -6.25
N ALA A 250 -16.44 -1.14 -5.77
CA ALA A 250 -15.56 -2.01 -6.54
C ALA A 250 -16.04 -3.47 -6.58
N ARG A 251 -16.94 -3.91 -5.68
CA ARG A 251 -17.45 -5.30 -5.68
C ARG A 251 -18.00 -5.74 -7.03
N LYS A 252 -18.77 -4.88 -7.71
CA LYS A 252 -19.33 -5.18 -9.03
C LYS A 252 -18.22 -5.34 -10.08
N MET A 253 -17.21 -4.48 -10.02
CA MET A 253 -16.03 -4.57 -10.89
C MET A 253 -15.29 -5.89 -10.65
N PHE A 254 -14.96 -6.24 -9.41
CA PHE A 254 -14.30 -7.51 -9.09
C PHE A 254 -15.13 -8.74 -9.47
N ALA A 255 -16.46 -8.69 -9.27
CA ALA A 255 -17.36 -9.76 -9.70
C ALA A 255 -17.40 -9.90 -11.23
N ALA A 256 -17.42 -8.78 -11.96
CA ALA A 256 -17.34 -8.78 -13.42
C ALA A 256 -16.01 -9.36 -13.91
N LEU A 257 -14.88 -8.92 -13.34
CA LEU A 257 -13.55 -9.45 -13.67
C LEU A 257 -13.47 -10.96 -13.46
N LYS A 258 -14.01 -11.46 -12.34
CA LYS A 258 -14.04 -12.90 -12.04
C LYS A 258 -14.93 -13.69 -13.02
N LYS A 259 -16.01 -13.09 -13.51
CA LYS A 259 -16.93 -13.72 -14.48
C LYS A 259 -16.35 -13.73 -15.89
N GLU A 260 -15.72 -12.63 -16.31
CA GLU A 260 -15.22 -12.43 -17.67
C GLU A 260 -13.87 -13.14 -17.90
N HIS A 261 -13.04 -13.23 -16.87
CA HIS A 261 -11.71 -13.81 -16.94
C HIS A 261 -11.64 -15.10 -16.12
N LEU A 262 -11.46 -16.23 -16.81
CA LEU A 262 -11.43 -17.59 -16.26
C LEU A 262 -10.41 -17.77 -15.11
N LYS A 263 -9.37 -16.94 -15.05
CA LYS A 263 -8.31 -16.97 -14.03
C LYS A 263 -7.96 -15.56 -13.55
N ALA A 264 -8.93 -14.88 -12.92
CA ALA A 264 -8.67 -13.69 -12.12
C ALA A 264 -8.36 -14.10 -10.68
N HIS A 265 -7.09 -14.00 -10.29
CA HIS A 265 -6.59 -14.34 -8.96
C HIS A 265 -6.35 -13.08 -8.15
N LEU A 266 -6.98 -13.00 -6.97
CA LEU A 266 -6.65 -12.00 -5.97
C LEU A 266 -5.38 -12.43 -5.23
N ILE A 267 -4.28 -11.71 -5.46
CA ILE A 267 -2.99 -11.98 -4.82
C ILE A 267 -2.95 -11.40 -3.40
N GLY A 268 -3.51 -10.21 -3.22
CA GLY A 268 -3.47 -9.53 -1.93
C GLY A 268 -4.24 -8.23 -1.94
N THR A 269 -4.68 -7.79 -0.77
CA THR A 269 -5.18 -6.43 -0.54
C THR A 269 -4.54 -5.91 0.73
N TYR A 270 -3.82 -4.81 0.61
CA TYR A 270 -2.88 -4.38 1.64
C TYR A 270 -2.68 -2.86 1.65
N PRO A 271 -2.12 -2.30 2.73
CA PRO A 271 -1.76 -0.89 2.80
C PRO A 271 -0.61 -0.58 1.85
N GLN A 272 -0.68 0.56 1.16
CA GLN A 272 0.45 1.12 0.44
C GLN A 272 1.49 1.65 1.45
N ASP A 273 2.79 1.35 1.27
CA ASP A 273 3.84 1.84 2.17
C ASP A 273 4.21 3.29 1.89
N ARG A 274 5.02 3.51 0.84
CA ARG A 274 5.12 4.82 0.25
C ARG A 274 3.95 4.98 -0.67
N ALA A 275 2.94 5.70 -0.21
CA ALA A 275 2.02 6.28 -1.15
C ALA A 275 2.82 7.23 -2.03
N TYR A 276 3.23 6.77 -3.22
CA TYR A 276 3.64 7.62 -4.32
C TYR A 276 2.55 8.69 -4.41
N ASN A 277 2.89 9.87 -3.87
CA ASN A 277 1.96 10.95 -3.62
C ASN A 277 0.75 10.53 -2.73
N LYS A 278 0.95 10.26 -1.41
CA LYS A 278 -0.12 10.05 -0.39
C LYS A 278 -1.27 11.03 -0.55
N LYS A 279 -0.94 12.29 -0.83
CA LYS A 279 -1.90 13.36 -1.12
C LYS A 279 -2.74 13.04 -2.36
N SER A 280 -2.14 12.57 -3.45
CA SER A 280 -2.84 12.14 -4.66
C SER A 280 -3.70 10.90 -4.43
N THR A 281 -3.22 9.88 -3.71
CA THR A 281 -4.04 8.68 -3.43
C THR A 281 -5.28 9.07 -2.61
N ILE A 282 -5.10 9.83 -1.53
CA ILE A 282 -6.21 10.38 -0.75
C ILE A 282 -7.12 11.24 -1.63
N ALA A 283 -6.57 12.23 -2.35
CA ALA A 283 -7.37 13.12 -3.18
C ALA A 283 -8.15 12.37 -4.27
N ARG A 284 -7.58 11.31 -4.85
CA ARG A 284 -8.24 10.48 -5.86
C ARG A 284 -9.37 9.66 -5.25
N ASN A 285 -9.13 9.00 -4.12
CA ASN A 285 -10.17 8.23 -3.42
C ASN A 285 -11.29 9.14 -2.93
N LEU A 286 -10.97 10.34 -2.42
CA LEU A 286 -11.98 11.32 -2.06
C LEU A 286 -12.78 11.79 -3.27
N LYS A 287 -12.13 12.16 -4.38
CA LYS A 287 -12.84 12.50 -5.62
C LYS A 287 -13.76 11.36 -6.08
N ARG A 288 -13.34 10.09 -5.94
CA ARG A 288 -14.17 8.93 -6.25
C ARG A 288 -15.39 8.85 -5.34
N ILE A 289 -15.21 8.98 -4.02
CA ILE A 289 -16.30 8.95 -3.04
C ILE A 289 -17.26 10.15 -3.25
N GLU A 290 -16.71 11.36 -3.44
CA GLU A 290 -17.47 12.56 -3.80
C GLU A 290 -18.34 12.28 -5.03
N HIS A 291 -17.75 11.75 -6.12
CA HIS A 291 -18.48 11.42 -7.34
C HIS A 291 -19.60 10.39 -7.12
N ILE A 292 -19.35 9.36 -6.29
CA ILE A 292 -20.34 8.35 -5.93
C ILE A 292 -21.58 8.99 -5.27
N PHE A 293 -21.35 9.87 -4.29
CA PHE A 293 -22.40 10.45 -3.46
C PHE A 293 -22.94 11.79 -4.01
N GLU A 294 -22.36 12.35 -5.07
CA GLU A 294 -22.85 13.59 -5.71
C GLU A 294 -24.28 13.42 -6.24
N LYS A 295 -24.70 12.19 -6.55
CA LYS A 295 -26.10 11.90 -6.89
C LYS A 295 -27.08 12.34 -5.81
N ASN A 296 -26.70 12.29 -4.53
CA ASN A 296 -27.55 12.77 -3.42
C ASN A 296 -27.82 14.28 -3.52
N ARG A 297 -26.90 15.07 -4.08
CA ARG A 297 -27.04 16.52 -4.23
C ARG A 297 -27.86 16.94 -5.45
N ARG A 298 -28.35 16.00 -6.25
CA ARG A 298 -29.21 16.32 -7.41
C ARG A 298 -30.59 16.82 -6.99
N SER A 299 -31.10 16.37 -5.84
CA SER A 299 -32.33 16.92 -5.28
C SER A 299 -32.07 18.33 -4.73
N PRO A 300 -32.81 19.36 -5.17
CA PRO A 300 -32.64 20.73 -4.67
C PRO A 300 -32.80 20.83 -3.15
N LEU A 301 -33.73 20.07 -2.57
CA LEU A 301 -33.96 20.03 -1.12
C LEU A 301 -32.80 19.38 -0.38
N ILE A 302 -32.30 18.23 -0.85
CA ILE A 302 -31.14 17.58 -0.21
C ILE A 302 -29.90 18.46 -0.32
N ARG A 303 -29.67 19.06 -1.50
CA ARG A 303 -28.58 20.00 -1.71
C ARG A 303 -28.64 21.17 -0.73
N THR A 304 -29.80 21.80 -0.60
CA THR A 304 -29.99 22.95 0.31
C THR A 304 -29.67 22.55 1.75
N ILE A 305 -30.18 21.42 2.22
CA ILE A 305 -29.93 20.91 3.59
C ILE A 305 -28.43 20.63 3.82
N LEU A 306 -27.77 20.01 2.85
CA LEU A 306 -26.33 19.73 2.95
C LEU A 306 -25.49 21.02 2.91
N ASP A 307 -25.87 21.99 2.05
CA ASP A 307 -25.18 23.27 1.93
C ASP A 307 -25.39 24.13 3.19
N GLU A 308 -26.60 24.16 3.78
CA GLU A 308 -26.88 24.79 5.08
C GLU A 308 -26.02 24.19 6.18
N ALA A 309 -26.05 22.85 6.35
CA ALA A 309 -25.28 22.17 7.39
C ALA A 309 -23.77 22.39 7.22
N ARG A 310 -23.29 22.45 5.97
CA ARG A 310 -21.90 22.73 5.63
C ARG A 310 -21.51 24.17 5.93
N ASN A 311 -22.36 25.15 5.62
CA ASN A 311 -22.09 26.56 5.91
C ASN A 311 -22.02 26.83 7.40
N GLU A 312 -22.95 26.26 8.18
CA GLU A 312 -22.91 26.33 9.64
C GLU A 312 -21.63 25.73 10.21
N TRP A 313 -21.10 24.68 9.56
CA TRP A 313 -19.84 24.03 9.91
C TRP A 313 -18.61 24.90 9.59
N HIS A 314 -18.52 25.52 8.40
CA HIS A 314 -17.37 26.35 8.02
C HIS A 314 -17.20 27.58 8.94
N ASN A 315 -18.27 28.00 9.61
CA ASN A 315 -18.23 29.07 10.59
C ASN A 315 -17.61 28.63 11.95
N TYR A 316 -17.31 27.34 12.13
CA TYR A 316 -16.78 26.76 13.36
C TYR A 316 -15.27 26.47 13.24
N GLN A 317 -14.45 27.36 13.82
CA GLN A 317 -12.97 27.27 13.92
C GLN A 317 -12.16 27.19 12.61
N GLN A 318 -10.88 27.55 12.68
CA GLN A 318 -9.94 27.42 11.56
C GLN A 318 -9.51 25.96 11.36
N THR A 319 -10.32 25.18 10.66
CA THR A 319 -9.99 23.79 10.30
C THR A 319 -8.98 23.76 9.15
N PRO A 320 -7.89 22.96 9.22
CA PRO A 320 -6.98 22.80 8.09
C PRO A 320 -7.73 22.37 6.82
N ARG A 321 -7.46 23.02 5.68
CA ARG A 321 -8.20 22.79 4.41
C ARG A 321 -8.34 21.32 4.01
N ARG A 322 -7.36 20.47 4.34
CA ARG A 322 -7.41 19.02 4.04
C ARG A 322 -8.42 18.28 4.90
N VAL A 323 -8.44 18.56 6.21
CA VAL A 323 -9.41 18.01 7.15
C VAL A 323 -10.80 18.48 6.78
N GLN A 324 -10.94 19.76 6.41
CA GLN A 324 -12.20 20.32 5.95
C GLN A 324 -12.76 19.56 4.74
N ARG A 325 -11.92 19.27 3.74
CA ARG A 325 -12.37 18.50 2.57
C ARG A 325 -12.84 17.08 2.93
N LEU A 326 -12.11 16.38 3.79
CA LEU A 326 -12.50 15.04 4.26
C LEU A 326 -13.88 15.08 4.94
N LEU A 327 -14.10 16.08 5.78
CA LEU A 327 -15.37 16.29 6.47
C LEU A 327 -16.49 16.65 5.50
N ASP A 328 -16.23 17.52 4.53
CA ASP A 328 -17.18 17.86 3.46
C ASP A 328 -17.60 16.60 2.69
N THR A 329 -16.65 15.74 2.30
CA THR A 329 -16.96 14.45 1.68
C THR A 329 -17.84 13.61 2.59
N ARG A 330 -17.55 13.56 3.91
CA ARG A 330 -18.32 12.81 4.90
C ARG A 330 -19.78 13.26 5.01
N PHE A 331 -20.06 14.56 4.86
CA PHE A 331 -21.44 15.08 4.85
C PHE A 331 -22.29 14.52 3.71
N LEU A 332 -21.68 14.20 2.55
CA LEU A 332 -22.39 13.63 1.40
C LEU A 332 -23.03 12.26 1.67
N LEU A 333 -22.54 11.54 2.69
CA LEU A 333 -23.04 10.22 3.08
C LEU A 333 -24.27 10.30 3.98
N ILE A 334 -24.53 11.45 4.62
CA ILE A 334 -25.61 11.64 5.60
C ILE A 334 -26.99 11.27 5.04
N PRO A 335 -27.38 11.65 3.81
CA PRO A 335 -28.67 11.27 3.25
C PRO A 335 -28.85 9.75 3.19
N SER A 336 -27.81 9.00 2.81
CA SER A 336 -27.86 7.55 2.76
C SER A 336 -27.97 6.91 4.16
N ILE A 337 -27.36 7.52 5.20
CA ILE A 337 -27.54 7.08 6.59
C ILE A 337 -28.99 7.33 7.04
N ALA A 338 -29.52 8.53 6.77
CA ALA A 338 -30.88 8.92 7.10
C ALA A 338 -31.91 7.98 6.45
N LEU A 339 -31.72 7.66 5.17
CA LEU A 339 -32.58 6.71 4.45
C LEU A 339 -32.54 5.32 5.05
N ASN A 340 -31.36 4.81 5.42
CA ASN A 340 -31.24 3.49 6.06
C ASN A 340 -32.00 3.45 7.40
N LYS A 341 -31.80 4.46 8.26
CA LYS A 341 -32.50 4.56 9.55
C LYS A 341 -34.01 4.68 9.40
N TYR A 342 -34.46 5.47 8.42
CA TYR A 342 -35.89 5.58 8.10
C TYR A 342 -36.49 4.21 7.75
N LYS A 343 -35.79 3.41 6.95
CA LYS A 343 -36.27 2.08 6.53
C LYS A 343 -36.23 1.03 7.63
N SER A 344 -35.22 1.06 8.50
CA SER A 344 -35.08 0.07 9.57
C SER A 344 -35.92 0.38 10.82
N GLY A 345 -36.43 1.60 10.95
CA GLY A 345 -37.09 2.04 12.18
C GLY A 345 -36.13 2.24 13.35
N ASP A 346 -34.81 2.18 13.09
CA ASP A 346 -33.79 2.35 14.12
C ASP A 346 -33.78 3.78 14.67
N GLY A 347 -33.48 3.89 15.96
CA GLY A 347 -33.20 5.16 16.59
C GLY A 347 -32.01 5.89 15.94
N LEU A 348 -31.98 7.21 16.06
CA LEU A 348 -30.97 8.07 15.45
C LEU A 348 -29.54 7.90 15.99
N THR A 349 -29.30 7.07 16.99
CA THR A 349 -28.04 7.09 17.76
C THR A 349 -27.23 5.81 17.65
N ASP A 350 -25.99 5.92 17.16
CA ASP A 350 -24.95 4.89 17.24
C ASP A 350 -23.95 5.28 18.34
N ARG A 351 -24.44 5.31 19.60
CA ARG A 351 -23.71 5.89 20.75
C ARG A 351 -22.39 5.17 21.03
N LEU A 352 -22.31 3.87 20.75
CA LEU A 352 -21.11 3.06 20.97
C LEU A 352 -20.00 3.49 20.01
N ARG A 353 -20.32 3.68 18.72
CA ARG A 353 -19.35 4.12 17.72
C ARG A 353 -18.87 5.55 17.95
N GLU A 354 -19.79 6.45 18.29
CA GLU A 354 -19.44 7.84 18.63
C GLU A 354 -18.44 7.90 19.79
N ARG A 355 -18.69 7.15 20.86
CA ARG A 355 -17.76 7.04 22.00
C ARG A 355 -16.41 6.48 21.59
N ALA A 356 -16.39 5.42 20.78
CA ALA A 356 -15.14 4.80 20.31
C ALA A 356 -14.30 5.78 19.46
N LEU A 357 -14.93 6.53 18.54
CA LEU A 357 -14.23 7.53 17.72
C LEU A 357 -13.75 8.74 18.54
N LEU A 358 -14.57 9.21 19.48
CA LEU A 358 -14.15 10.28 20.41
C LEU A 358 -12.97 9.86 21.28
N GLN A 359 -12.91 8.59 21.69
CA GLN A 359 -11.76 8.04 22.40
C GLN A 359 -10.50 8.03 21.54
N LYS A 360 -10.61 7.62 20.27
CA LYS A 360 -9.49 7.63 19.31
C LYS A 360 -8.92 9.02 19.07
N THR A 361 -9.74 10.08 19.16
CA THR A 361 -9.31 11.47 18.94
C THR A 361 -8.85 12.20 20.19
N ARG A 362 -8.88 11.57 21.38
CA ARG A 362 -8.51 12.23 22.66
C ARG A 362 -7.10 12.81 22.70
N HIS A 363 -6.18 12.29 21.88
CA HIS A 363 -4.82 12.80 21.77
C HIS A 363 -4.74 14.17 21.08
N SER A 364 -5.84 14.65 20.47
CA SER A 364 -5.92 15.96 19.79
C SER A 364 -7.20 16.68 20.19
N ALA A 365 -7.07 17.74 21.01
CA ALA A 365 -8.21 18.55 21.46
C ALA A 365 -9.02 19.13 20.29
N ILE A 366 -8.34 19.53 19.20
CA ILE A 366 -8.97 20.02 17.98
C ILE A 366 -9.81 18.93 17.33
N LEU A 367 -9.23 17.75 17.06
CA LEU A 367 -9.99 16.65 16.44
C LEU A 367 -11.15 16.19 17.31
N HIS A 368 -10.96 16.11 18.62
CA HIS A 368 -12.01 15.72 19.56
C HIS A 368 -13.21 16.68 19.50
N LEU A 369 -12.95 17.99 19.52
CA LEU A 369 -13.98 19.02 19.39
C LEU A 369 -14.69 18.93 18.03
N LEU A 370 -13.92 18.81 16.93
CA LEU A 370 -14.45 18.71 15.57
C LEU A 370 -15.39 17.49 15.41
N TYR A 371 -14.99 16.32 15.93
CA TYR A 371 -15.82 15.12 15.89
C TYR A 371 -17.10 15.26 16.73
N GLY A 372 -17.03 15.88 17.91
CA GLY A 372 -18.19 16.14 18.75
C GLY A 372 -19.25 16.98 18.02
N GLU A 373 -18.83 18.09 17.40
CA GLU A 373 -19.73 18.97 16.65
C GLU A 373 -20.24 18.30 15.36
N LEU A 374 -19.38 17.56 14.66
CA LEU A 374 -19.76 16.80 13.46
C LEU A 374 -20.86 15.76 13.75
N PHE A 375 -20.78 15.02 14.87
CA PHE A 375 -21.83 14.07 15.24
C PHE A 375 -23.16 14.77 15.53
N LYS A 376 -23.12 15.88 16.26
CA LYS A 376 -24.30 16.71 16.56
C LYS A 376 -24.97 17.20 15.27
N ARG A 377 -24.21 17.79 14.35
CA ARG A 377 -24.68 18.29 13.04
C ARG A 377 -25.23 17.17 12.18
N SER A 378 -24.51 16.05 12.12
CA SER A 378 -24.92 14.88 11.36
C SER A 378 -26.29 14.37 11.83
N LYS A 379 -26.51 14.30 13.15
CA LYS A 379 -27.81 13.89 13.71
C LYS A 379 -28.95 14.85 13.35
N GLN A 380 -28.75 16.15 13.52
CA GLN A 380 -29.75 17.17 13.15
C GLN A 380 -30.09 17.11 11.66
N THR A 381 -29.09 16.91 10.81
CA THR A 381 -29.27 16.79 9.36
C THR A 381 -30.04 15.53 8.99
N GLN A 382 -29.75 14.40 9.65
CA GLN A 382 -30.50 13.15 9.47
C GLN A 382 -31.98 13.32 9.87
N GLU A 383 -32.27 13.99 10.99
CA GLU A 383 -33.63 14.28 11.45
C GLU A 383 -34.42 15.09 10.42
N LYS A 384 -33.81 16.16 9.87
CA LYS A 384 -34.41 16.98 8.81
C LYS A 384 -34.76 16.12 7.58
N ILE A 385 -33.82 15.30 7.10
CA ILE A 385 -34.02 14.44 5.93
C ILE A 385 -35.12 13.39 6.19
N ILE A 386 -35.10 12.73 7.34
CA ILE A 386 -36.13 11.73 7.71
C ILE A 386 -37.52 12.36 7.77
N ARG A 387 -37.64 13.57 8.31
CA ARG A 387 -38.91 14.30 8.35
C ARG A 387 -39.44 14.55 6.93
N LEU A 388 -38.59 14.97 6.00
CA LEU A 388 -38.98 15.20 4.61
C LEU A 388 -39.38 13.93 3.87
N ILE A 389 -38.74 12.80 4.16
CA ILE A 389 -39.16 11.49 3.64
C ILE A 389 -40.56 11.15 4.18
N LYS A 390 -40.80 11.33 5.49
CA LYS A 390 -42.12 11.08 6.12
C LYS A 390 -43.22 11.96 5.55
N THR A 391 -42.94 13.22 5.27
CA THR A 391 -43.90 14.17 4.66
C THR A 391 -44.00 14.04 3.15
N LYS A 392 -43.28 13.08 2.53
CA LYS A 392 -43.20 12.88 1.07
C LYS A 392 -42.69 14.09 0.29
N SER A 393 -41.99 15.01 0.95
CA SER A 393 -41.37 16.17 0.32
C SER A 393 -40.10 15.80 -0.48
N ILE A 394 -39.48 14.66 -0.12
CA ILE A 394 -38.44 14.00 -0.93
C ILE A 394 -38.76 12.51 -1.04
N LEU A 395 -38.34 11.90 -2.15
CA LEU A 395 -38.52 10.48 -2.39
C LEU A 395 -37.25 9.70 -2.01
N SER A 396 -37.41 8.42 -1.66
CA SER A 396 -36.27 7.55 -1.39
C SER A 396 -35.35 7.34 -2.60
N GLU A 397 -35.84 7.65 -3.80
CA GLU A 397 -35.11 7.58 -5.07
C GLU A 397 -34.18 8.77 -5.28
N ASP A 398 -34.44 9.88 -4.59
CA ASP A 398 -33.58 11.07 -4.56
C ASP A 398 -32.27 10.82 -3.79
N ILE A 399 -32.21 9.71 -3.05
CA ILE A 399 -31.08 9.31 -2.21
C ILE A 399 -30.49 8.00 -2.72
N LEU A 400 -29.16 7.95 -2.78
CA LEU A 400 -28.41 6.75 -3.13
C LEU A 400 -28.73 5.60 -2.15
N LYS A 401 -29.27 4.52 -2.71
CA LYS A 401 -29.66 3.30 -1.99
C LYS A 401 -28.45 2.37 -1.83
N LEU A 402 -27.89 2.36 -0.63
CA LEU A 402 -26.83 1.44 -0.18
C LEU A 402 -27.24 0.79 1.14
N SER A 403 -26.68 -0.38 1.46
CA SER A 403 -26.86 -0.95 2.81
C SER A 403 -26.14 -0.08 3.85
N LEU A 404 -26.59 -0.12 5.11
CA LEU A 404 -25.93 0.60 6.20
C LEU A 404 -24.45 0.20 6.33
N ASN A 405 -24.12 -1.08 6.11
CA ASN A 405 -22.74 -1.57 6.17
C ASN A 405 -21.86 -0.97 5.07
N ASP A 406 -22.40 -0.80 3.86
CA ASP A 406 -21.66 -0.17 2.75
C ASP A 406 -21.40 1.31 3.02
N VAL A 407 -22.38 2.02 3.58
CA VAL A 407 -22.17 3.43 3.96
C VAL A 407 -21.17 3.52 5.10
N ARG A 408 -21.24 2.62 6.09
CA ARG A 408 -20.29 2.54 7.22
C ARG A 408 -18.86 2.36 6.77
N TYR A 409 -18.63 1.49 5.77
CA TYR A 409 -17.30 1.32 5.15
C TYR A 409 -16.65 2.66 4.78
N TYR A 410 -17.37 3.53 4.06
CA TYR A 410 -16.83 4.82 3.64
C TYR A 410 -16.67 5.81 4.79
N ILE A 411 -17.56 5.77 5.78
CA ILE A 411 -17.41 6.59 6.98
C ILE A 411 -16.13 6.19 7.74
N ASP A 412 -15.93 4.89 7.97
CA ASP A 412 -14.73 4.38 8.64
C ASP A 412 -13.45 4.67 7.84
N TYR A 413 -13.53 4.59 6.51
CA TYR A 413 -12.44 4.96 5.61
C TYR A 413 -12.05 6.44 5.78
N ILE A 414 -13.02 7.36 5.67
CA ILE A 414 -12.78 8.80 5.81
C ILE A 414 -12.32 9.14 7.24
N ASP A 415 -12.94 8.53 8.26
CA ASP A 415 -12.59 8.77 9.66
C ASP A 415 -11.15 8.34 9.95
N THR A 416 -10.71 7.20 9.41
CA THR A 416 -9.31 6.77 9.54
C THR A 416 -8.35 7.77 8.90
N LEU A 417 -8.70 8.34 7.73
CA LEU A 417 -7.88 9.34 7.06
C LEU A 417 -7.85 10.71 7.75
N ILE A 418 -8.87 11.05 8.55
CA ILE A 418 -8.88 12.29 9.36
C ILE A 418 -8.00 12.13 10.60
N ILE A 419 -8.01 10.93 11.21
CA ILE A 419 -7.28 10.64 12.44
C ILE A 419 -5.78 10.48 12.18
N GLN A 420 -5.40 9.88 11.03
CA GLN A 420 -4.01 9.75 10.58
C GLN A 420 -3.46 11.07 10.02
#